data_AF-X1QU19-F1
#
_entry.id   AF-X1QU19-F1
#
_cell.length_a   1.000
_cell.length_b   1.000
_cell.length_c   1.000
_cell.angle_alpha   90.00
_cell.angle_beta   90.00
_cell.angle_gamma   90.00
#
_symmetry.space_group_name_H-M   'P 1'
#
loop_
_entity.id
_entity.type
_entity.pdbx_description
1 polymer ?
#
loop_
_entity_poly.entity_id
_entity_poly.type
_entity_poly.pdbx_seq_one_letter_code
_entity_poly.pdbx_strand_id
1 'polypeptide(L)'
;MDSFNLEPRYSTSQIPGKCIKCLAEQELNNCLRELLRGEEDNQQLQQRFEMLVAFLKSPESQKLRDESEKYLAEGKRVTLRLSLADGKPKYELEIS
;
A
#
# COMPACT_ATOMS: atom_id res chain seq x y z
N MET A 1 0.09 -16.03 -7.09
CA MET A 1 0.01 -15.21 -5.88
C MET A 1 -0.18 -13.79 -6.34
N ASP A 2 -1.36 -13.24 -6.13
CA ASP A 2 -1.59 -11.83 -6.47
C ASP A 2 -0.81 -10.95 -5.50
N SER A 3 -0.07 -10.01 -6.09
CA SER A 3 0.71 -9.00 -5.37
C SER A 3 0.32 -7.64 -5.88
N PHE A 4 0.28 -6.67 -5.00
CA PHE A 4 -0.12 -5.30 -5.28
C PHE A 4 0.97 -4.33 -4.81
N ASN A 5 1.32 -3.34 -5.63
CA ASN A 5 2.40 -2.40 -5.34
C ASN A 5 1.86 -1.02 -4.94
N LEU A 6 2.48 -0.42 -3.93
CA LEU A 6 2.34 0.98 -3.56
C LEU A 6 3.65 1.71 -3.89
N GLU A 7 3.56 2.74 -4.73
CA GLU A 7 4.70 3.50 -5.23
C GLU A 7 4.61 4.98 -4.81
N PRO A 8 5.00 5.32 -3.57
CA PRO A 8 5.08 6.72 -3.16
C PRO A 8 6.13 7.45 -4.01
N ARG A 9 5.75 8.60 -4.58
CA ARG A 9 6.61 9.40 -5.47
C ARG A 9 7.34 10.53 -4.76
N TYR A 10 6.91 10.87 -3.55
CA TYR A 10 7.38 12.05 -2.82
C TYR A 10 7.51 11.73 -1.34
N SER A 11 8.52 12.30 -0.69
CA SER A 11 8.57 12.34 0.77
C SER A 11 7.54 13.34 1.31
N THR A 12 7.06 13.11 2.52
CA THR A 12 6.24 14.08 3.29
C THR A 12 6.96 15.40 3.56
N SER A 13 8.30 15.42 3.53
CA SER A 13 9.08 16.65 3.56
C SER A 13 8.91 17.51 2.31
N GLN A 14 8.58 16.89 1.17
CA GLN A 14 8.30 17.56 -0.10
C GLN A 14 6.81 17.88 -0.24
N ILE A 15 5.95 16.90 0.04
CA ILE A 15 4.48 17.04 -0.07
C ILE A 15 3.81 16.35 1.12
N PRO A 16 3.29 17.13 2.09
CA PRO A 16 2.51 16.58 3.19
C PRO A 16 1.34 15.71 2.69
N GLY A 17 1.09 14.59 3.36
CA GLY A 17 -0.01 13.67 3.01
C GLY A 17 0.26 12.78 1.79
N LYS A 18 1.51 12.65 1.33
CA LYS A 18 1.90 11.74 0.23
C LYS A 18 2.75 10.54 0.65
N CYS A 19 2.74 10.20 1.94
CA CYS A 19 3.41 8.98 2.44
C CYS A 19 2.70 7.70 1.98
N ILE A 20 3.37 6.57 2.19
CA ILE A 20 2.86 5.26 1.80
C ILE A 20 1.55 4.87 2.49
N LYS A 21 1.33 5.31 3.73
CA LYS A 21 0.06 5.14 4.45
C LYS A 21 -1.07 5.88 3.72
N CYS A 22 -0.86 7.15 3.38
CA CYS A 22 -1.86 7.95 2.67
C CYS A 22 -2.17 7.37 1.29
N LEU A 23 -1.15 6.82 0.60
CA LEU A 23 -1.35 6.13 -0.66
C LEU A 23 -2.20 4.86 -0.47
N ALA A 24 -1.92 4.05 0.55
CA ALA A 24 -2.72 2.87 0.88
C ALA A 24 -4.19 3.23 1.23
N GLU A 25 -4.41 4.30 2.00
CA GLU A 25 -5.76 4.80 2.31
C GLU A 25 -6.51 5.28 1.06
N GLN A 26 -5.82 5.94 0.13
CA GLN A 26 -6.39 6.37 -1.15
C GLN A 26 -6.80 5.15 -2.00
N GLU A 27 -5.92 4.16 -2.12
CA GLU A 27 -6.17 2.93 -2.86
C GLU A 27 -7.30 2.10 -2.22
N LEU A 28 -7.38 2.08 -0.89
CA LEU A 28 -8.46 1.40 -0.18
C LEU A 28 -9.82 2.03 -0.51
N ASN A 29 -9.88 3.37 -0.49
CA ASN A 29 -11.09 4.11 -0.85
C ASN A 29 -11.50 3.89 -2.32
N ASN A 30 -10.53 3.79 -3.23
CA ASN A 30 -10.79 3.46 -4.62
C ASN A 30 -11.40 2.05 -4.74
N CYS A 31 -10.79 1.06 -4.08
CA CYS A 31 -11.31 -0.31 -4.06
C CYS A 31 -12.73 -0.36 -3.50
N LEU A 32 -12.99 0.34 -2.39
CA LEU A 32 -14.32 0.42 -1.79
C LEU A 32 -15.35 1.02 -2.76
N ARG A 33 -15.01 2.12 -3.43
CA ARG A 33 -15.90 2.77 -4.41
C ARG A 33 -16.24 1.85 -5.57
N GLU A 34 -15.27 1.08 -6.06
CA GLU A 34 -15.47 0.12 -7.14
C GLU A 34 -16.31 -1.08 -6.69
N LEU A 35 -16.05 -1.64 -5.52
CA LEU A 35 -16.86 -2.72 -4.94
C LEU A 35 -18.33 -2.31 -4.77
N LEU A 36 -18.58 -1.07 -4.32
CA LEU A 36 -19.93 -0.53 -4.15
C LEU A 36 -20.69 -0.29 -5.46
N ARG A 37 -19.99 -0.22 -6.61
CA ARG A 37 -20.65 -0.07 -7.92
C ARG A 37 -21.31 -1.36 -8.42
N GLY A 38 -21.04 -2.50 -7.78
CA GLY A 38 -21.75 -3.74 -8.03
C GLY A 38 -21.42 -4.41 -9.36
N GLU A 39 -20.23 -4.19 -9.92
CA GLU A 39 -19.73 -5.04 -11.01
C GLU A 39 -19.50 -6.46 -10.47
N GLU A 40 -20.10 -7.47 -11.11
CA GLU A 40 -20.12 -8.85 -10.63
C GLU A 40 -18.71 -9.42 -10.38
N ASP A 41 -18.55 -10.01 -9.20
CA ASP A 41 -17.48 -10.90 -8.74
C ASP A 41 -16.03 -10.52 -9.10
N ASN A 42 -15.63 -9.29 -8.75
CA ASN A 42 -14.23 -8.88 -8.85
C ASN A 42 -13.40 -9.38 -7.65
N GLN A 43 -13.10 -10.69 -7.64
CA GLN A 43 -12.29 -11.34 -6.60
C GLN A 43 -10.93 -10.67 -6.41
N GLN A 44 -10.30 -10.18 -7.49
CA GLN A 44 -9.03 -9.44 -7.42
C GLN A 44 -9.18 -8.14 -6.64
N LEU A 45 -10.28 -7.41 -6.84
CA LEU A 45 -10.57 -6.17 -6.13
C LEU A 45 -10.84 -6.41 -4.64
N GLN A 46 -11.58 -7.48 -4.31
CA GLN A 46 -11.80 -7.90 -2.92
C GLN A 46 -10.48 -8.25 -2.23
N GLN A 47 -9.63 -9.05 -2.89
CA GLN A 47 -8.32 -9.43 -2.35
C GLN A 47 -7.39 -8.22 -2.16
N ARG A 48 -7.40 -7.27 -3.11
CA ARG A 48 -6.65 -6.01 -2.97
C ARG A 48 -7.16 -5.17 -1.80
N PHE A 49 -8.47 -5.08 -1.63
CA PHE A 49 -9.09 -4.40 -0.48
C PHE A 49 -8.65 -5.05 0.83
N GLU A 50 -8.71 -6.38 0.93
CA GLU A 50 -8.26 -7.12 2.13
C GLU A 50 -6.78 -6.91 2.44
N MET A 51 -5.90 -6.96 1.44
CA MET A 51 -4.47 -6.69 1.61
C MET A 51 -4.21 -5.27 2.13
N LEU A 52 -4.93 -4.28 1.62
CA LEU A 52 -4.82 -2.88 2.06
C LEU A 52 -5.32 -2.69 3.49
N VAL A 53 -6.44 -3.32 3.87
CA VAL A 53 -6.93 -3.30 5.26
C VAL A 53 -5.94 -3.98 6.20
N ALA A 54 -5.42 -5.14 5.82
CA ALA A 54 -4.44 -5.88 6.60
C ALA A 54 -3.17 -5.04 6.84
N PHE A 55 -2.66 -4.40 5.79
CA PHE A 55 -1.52 -3.49 5.88
C PHE A 55 -1.81 -2.32 6.81
N LEU A 56 -2.90 -1.57 6.60
CA LEU A 56 -3.21 -0.37 7.38
C LEU A 56 -3.46 -0.64 8.87
N LYS A 57 -3.89 -1.86 9.22
CA LYS A 57 -4.09 -2.29 10.61
C LYS A 57 -2.84 -2.95 11.22
N SER A 58 -1.83 -3.25 10.42
CA SER A 58 -0.65 -3.97 10.85
C SER A 58 0.28 -3.05 11.67
N PRO A 59 0.94 -3.57 12.72
CA PRO A 59 1.94 -2.82 13.47
C PRO A 59 3.17 -2.47 12.60
N GLU A 60 3.47 -3.27 11.57
CA GLU A 60 4.57 -3.05 10.63
C GLU A 60 4.34 -1.82 9.74
N SER A 61 3.10 -1.38 9.54
CA SER A 61 2.77 -0.23 8.68
C SER A 61 3.48 1.05 9.06
N GLN A 62 3.62 1.32 10.37
CA GLN A 62 4.34 2.49 10.87
C GLN A 62 5.83 2.39 10.57
N LYS A 63 6.44 1.22 10.80
CA LYS A 63 7.86 0.98 10.49
C LYS A 63 8.14 1.15 9.00
N LEU A 64 7.31 0.56 8.14
CA LEU A 64 7.46 0.65 6.68
C LEU A 64 7.24 2.08 6.17
N ARG A 65 6.34 2.84 6.80
CA ARG A 65 6.20 4.27 6.54
C ARG A 65 7.48 5.01 6.88
N ASP A 66 8.04 4.82 8.07
CA ASP A 66 9.24 5.55 8.50
C ASP A 66 10.46 5.20 7.64
N GLU A 67 10.63 3.93 7.27
CA GLU A 67 11.68 3.49 6.34
C GLU A 67 11.49 4.07 4.93
N SER A 68 10.26 4.03 4.40
CA SER A 68 9.93 4.62 3.10
C SER A 68 10.21 6.12 3.08
N GLU A 69 9.79 6.85 4.11
CA GLU A 69 10.03 8.30 4.22
C GLU A 69 11.50 8.65 4.25
N LYS A 70 12.32 7.86 4.97
CA LYS A 70 13.77 8.05 5.00
C LYS A 70 14.38 7.95 3.59
N TYR A 71 14.07 6.89 2.85
CA TYR A 71 14.64 6.70 1.51
C TYR A 71 14.12 7.71 0.49
N LEU A 72 12.84 8.09 0.57
CA LEU A 72 12.27 9.14 -0.28
C LEU A 72 12.92 10.50 -0.01
N ALA A 73 13.22 10.83 1.24
CA ALA A 73 13.93 12.07 1.60
C ALA A 73 15.38 12.08 1.09
N GLU A 74 16.01 10.91 0.94
CA GLU A 74 17.31 10.74 0.29
C GLU A 74 17.24 10.80 -1.26
N GLY A 75 16.04 10.98 -1.84
CA GLY A 75 15.83 11.04 -3.29
C GLY A 75 15.78 9.67 -3.99
N LYS A 76 15.69 8.58 -3.23
CA LYS A 76 15.57 7.21 -3.77
C LYS A 76 14.13 6.90 -4.14
N ARG A 77 13.95 5.91 -5.01
CA ARG A 77 12.63 5.37 -5.36
C ARG A 77 12.29 4.21 -4.44
N VAL A 78 11.05 4.19 -3.97
CA VAL A 78 10.55 3.19 -3.05
C VAL A 78 9.30 2.53 -3.62
N THR A 79 9.28 1.20 -3.61
CA THR A 79 8.11 0.39 -3.96
C THR A 79 7.80 -0.52 -2.77
N LEU A 80 6.57 -0.50 -2.27
CA LEU A 80 6.11 -1.48 -1.29
C LEU A 80 5.23 -2.51 -1.99
N ARG A 81 5.68 -3.75 -1.97
CA ARG A 81 4.92 -4.91 -2.48
C ARG A 81 4.13 -5.52 -1.33
N LEU A 82 2.81 -5.57 -1.50
CA LEU A 82 1.85 -6.25 -0.65
C LEU A 82 1.51 -7.60 -1.30
N SER A 83 1.63 -8.70 -0.57
CA SER A 83 1.28 -10.04 -1.07
C SER A 83 0.68 -10.91 0.02
N LEU A 84 0.03 -12.00 -0.37
CA LEU A 84 -0.42 -13.04 0.55
C LEU A 84 0.50 -14.26 0.41
N ALA A 85 1.22 -14.60 1.48
CA ALA A 85 2.05 -15.79 1.59
C ALA A 85 1.49 -16.69 2.70
N ASP A 86 1.10 -17.92 2.36
CA ASP A 86 0.50 -18.89 3.30
C ASP A 86 -0.71 -18.34 4.07
N GLY A 87 -1.55 -17.54 3.39
CA GLY A 87 -2.72 -16.89 3.99
C GLY A 87 -2.39 -15.73 4.93
N LYS A 88 -1.11 -15.35 5.05
CA LYS A 88 -0.67 -14.20 5.85
C LYS A 88 -0.22 -13.05 4.95
N PRO A 89 -0.52 -11.80 5.32
CA PRO A 89 -0.03 -10.65 4.58
C PRO A 89 1.50 -10.54 4.73
N LYS A 90 2.18 -10.30 3.63
CA LYS A 90 3.62 -10.07 3.54
C LYS A 90 3.86 -8.72 2.88
N TYR A 91 4.83 -7.98 3.43
CA TYR A 91 5.18 -6.64 3.01
C TYR A 91 6.66 -6.58 2.68
N GLU A 92 7.01 -6.15 1.46
CA GLU A 92 8.40 -6.06 1.01
C GLU A 92 8.68 -4.65 0.48
N LEU A 93 9.68 -3.99 1.05
CA LEU A 93 10.13 -2.67 0.61
C LEU A 93 11.30 -2.83 -0.35
N GLU A 94 11.11 -2.43 -1.60
CA GLU A 94 12.13 -2.40 -2.63
C GLU A 94 12.63 -0.95 -2.82
N ILE A 95 13.96 -0.78 -2.91
CA ILE A 95 14.61 0.52 -3.04
C ILE A 95 15.42 0.53 -4.33
N SER A 96 15.25 1.57 -5.14
CA SER A 96 15.99 1.77 -6.40
C SER A 96 16.50 3.19 -6.58
#